data_AF-A0A5S9MKJ9-F1
#
_entry.id   AF-A0A5S9MKJ9-F1
#
_cell.length_a   1.000
_cell.length_b   1.000
_cell.length_c   1.000
_cell.angle_alpha   90.00
_cell.angle_beta   90.00
_cell.angle_gamma   90.00
#
_symmetry.space_group_name_H-M   'P 1'
#
loop_
_entity.id
_entity.type
_entity.pdbx_description
1 polymer ?
#
loop_
_entity_poly.entity_id
_entity_poly.type
_entity_poly.pdbx_seq_one_letter_code
_entity_poly.pdbx_strand_id
1 'polypeptide(L)' 'MTSFDGKSVQNIVDLRKYLYQKKVGDKVKVQFYRSGKKKKAEIKLSQTDRYGG' A
#
# COMPACT_ATOMS: atom_id res chain seq x y z
N MET A 1 -8.35 -11.42 0.32
CA MET A 1 -8.01 -10.33 -0.62
C MET A 1 -7.10 -9.31 0.05
N THR A 2 -6.10 -8.84 -0.68
CA THR A 2 -5.28 -7.67 -0.33
C THR A 2 -5.88 -6.44 -1.00
N SER A 3 -5.91 -5.30 -0.30
CA SER A 3 -6.47 -4.07 -0.85
C SER A 3 -5.72 -2.82 -0.40
N PHE A 4 -5.80 -1.79 -1.24
CA PHE A 4 -5.22 -0.48 -1.03
C PHE A 4 -6.32 0.57 -1.25
N ASP A 5 -6.70 1.30 -0.20
CA ASP A 5 -7.83 2.25 -0.19
C ASP A 5 -9.14 1.64 -0.73
N GLY A 6 -9.42 0.41 -0.35
CA GLY A 6 -10.62 -0.31 -0.80
C GLY A 6 -10.55 -0.85 -2.22
N LYS A 7 -9.51 -0.51 -3.01
CA LYS A 7 -9.26 -1.12 -4.32
C LYS A 7 -8.55 -2.45 -4.14
N SER A 8 -9.06 -3.50 -4.78
CA SER A 8 -8.43 -4.82 -4.77
C SER A 8 -7.07 -4.75 -5.47
N VAL A 9 -6.04 -5.35 -4.87
CA VAL A 9 -4.69 -5.43 -5.44
C VAL A 9 -4.42 -6.89 -5.76
N GLN A 10 -4.32 -7.24 -7.05
CA GLN A 10 -4.03 -8.61 -7.46
C GLN A 10 -2.55 -8.86 -7.69
N ASN A 11 -1.82 -7.84 -8.13
CA ASN A 11 -0.38 -7.94 -8.41
C ASN A 11 0.34 -6.62 -8.12
N ILE A 12 1.66 -6.63 -8.31
CA ILE A 12 2.52 -5.45 -8.06
C ILE A 12 2.24 -4.28 -9.02
N VAL A 13 1.75 -4.55 -10.23
CA VAL A 13 1.43 -3.52 -11.22
C VAL A 13 0.22 -2.71 -10.76
N ASP A 14 -0.83 -3.36 -10.26
CA ASP A 14 -1.99 -2.69 -9.66
C ASP A 14 -1.60 -1.81 -8.47
N LEU A 15 -0.74 -2.35 -7.59
CA LEU A 15 -0.28 -1.62 -6.42
C LEU A 15 0.46 -0.34 -6.82
N ARG A 16 1.40 -0.43 -7.76
CA ARG A 16 2.14 0.74 -8.26
C ARG A 16 1.21 1.76 -8.91
N LYS A 17 0.25 1.30 -9.73
CA LYS A 17 -0.76 2.17 -10.35
C LYS A 17 -1.53 2.98 -9.31
N TYR A 18 -1.96 2.35 -8.21
CA TYR A 18 -2.69 3.04 -7.15
C TYR A 18 -1.79 3.93 -6.30
N LEU A 19 -0.58 3.48 -6.00
CA LEU A 19 0.39 4.25 -5.23
C LEU A 19 0.81 5.53 -5.95
N TYR A 20 1.03 5.49 -7.26
CA TYR A 20 1.42 6.66 -8.05
C TYR A 20 0.32 7.72 -8.19
N GLN A 21 -0.93 7.38 -7.86
CA GLN A 21 -2.03 8.34 -7.77
C GLN A 21 -2.06 9.10 -6.44
N LYS A 22 -1.16 8.77 -5.50
CA LYS A 22 -1.10 9.36 -4.16
C LYS A 22 0.06 10.32 -4.02
N LYS A 23 -0.01 11.13 -2.98
CA LYS A 23 1.02 12.10 -2.61
C LYS A 23 1.70 11.69 -1.32
N VAL A 24 2.93 12.14 -1.15
CA VAL A 24 3.65 12.05 0.13
C VAL A 24 2.82 12.73 1.20
N GLY A 25 2.70 12.09 2.36
CA GLY A 25 1.89 12.54 3.48
C GLY A 25 0.46 12.02 3.48
N ASP A 26 -0.04 11.45 2.37
CA ASP A 26 -1.38 10.86 2.33
C ASP A 26 -1.48 9.69 3.32
N LYS A 27 -2.64 9.55 3.96
CA LYS A 27 -2.99 8.36 4.74
C LYS A 27 -3.76 7.40 3.86
N VAL A 28 -3.31 6.14 3.83
CA VAL A 28 -3.93 5.07 3.05
C VAL A 28 -4.29 3.89 3.93
N LYS A 29 -5.43 3.27 3.65
CA LYS A 29 -5.90 2.07 4.34
C LYS A 29 -5.50 0.84 3.54
N VAL A 30 -4.67 -0.01 4.13
CA VAL A 30 -4.28 -1.29 3.52
C VAL A 30 -4.96 -2.45 4.24
N GLN A 31 -5.36 -3.47 3.48
CA GLN A 31 -5.74 -4.76 4.03
C GLN A 31 -4.81 -5.82 3.43
N PHE A 32 -4.23 -6.67 4.28
CA PHE A 32 -3.23 -7.65 3.87
C PHE A 32 -3.25 -8.85 4.81
N TYR A 33 -2.53 -9.92 4.48
CA TYR A 33 -2.37 -11.08 5.35
C TYR A 33 -0.99 -11.07 5.98
N ARG A 34 -0.91 -11.34 7.29
CA ARG A 34 0.33 -11.56 8.02
C ARG A 34 0.12 -12.69 9.01
N SER A 35 0.96 -13.71 8.95
CA SER A 35 0.81 -14.94 9.77
C SER A 35 -0.56 -15.61 9.56
N GLY A 36 -1.01 -15.71 8.30
CA GLY A 36 -2.32 -16.29 7.93
C GLY A 36 -3.55 -15.46 8.30
N LYS A 37 -3.41 -14.38 9.09
CA LYS A 37 -4.53 -13.54 9.52
C LYS A 37 -4.66 -12.30 8.65
N LYS A 38 -5.90 -11.97 8.28
CA LYS A 38 -6.22 -10.72 7.60
C LYS A 38 -6.08 -9.55 8.59
N LYS A 39 -5.28 -8.56 8.23
CA LYS A 39 -5.03 -7.33 8.99
C LYS A 39 -5.47 -6.12 8.19
N LYS A 40 -5.77 -5.05 8.90
CA LYS A 40 -6.01 -3.71 8.35
C LYS A 40 -5.07 -2.74 9.05
N ALA A 41 -4.49 -1.81 8.29
CA ALA A 41 -3.65 -0.75 8.85
C ALA A 41 -3.92 0.55 8.09
N GLU A 42 -3.80 1.67 8.79
CA GLU A 42 -3.69 2.99 8.18
C GLU A 42 -2.22 3.39 8.19
N ILE A 43 -1.69 3.77 7.03
CA ILE A 43 -0.27 4.07 6.83
C ILE A 43 -0.16 5.47 6.26
N LYS A 44 0.78 6.27 6.76
CA LYS A 44 1.15 7.55 6.16
C LYS A 44 2.24 7.31 5.12
N LEU A 45 2.01 7.73 3.88
CA LEU A 45 2.98 7.59 2.81
C LEU A 45 4.17 8.53 3.02
N SER A 46 5.38 7.99 2.98
CA SER A 46 6.62 8.76 2.96
C SER A 46 7.20 8.79 1.55
N GLN A 47 8.25 9.59 1.35
CA GLN A 47 9.09 9.43 0.16
C GLN A 47 9.74 8.05 0.20
N THR A 48 9.99 7.49 -0.99
CA THR A 48 10.93 6.38 -1.12
C THR A 48 12.31 6.96 -0.84
N ASP A 49 12.85 6.67 0.33
CA ASP A 49 14.27 6.86 0.56
C ASP A 49 15.00 5.83 -0.31
N ARG A 50 15.91 6.30 -1.19
CA ARG A 50 16.81 5.40 -1.90
C ARG A 50 17.74 4.77 -0.87
N TYR A 51 17.36 3.63 -0.29
CA TYR A 51 18.33 2.72 0.30
C TYR A 51 19.00 1.99 -0.86
N GLY A 52 20.04 2.62 -1.39
CA GLY A 52 20.79 2.17 -2.56
C GLY A 52 21.66 3.31 -3.08
N GLY A 53 22.77 3.56 -2.37
CA GLY A 53 24.01 3.91 -3.06
C GLY A 53 24.55 2.69 -3.80
#